data_AF-A0AAD8UYF2-F1
#
_entry.id   AF-A0AAD8UYF2-F1
#
_cell.length_a   1.000
_cell.length_b   1.000
_cell.length_c   1.000
_cell.angle_alpha   90.00
_cell.angle_beta   90.00
_cell.angle_gamma   90.00
#
_symmetry.space_group_name_H-M   'P 1'
#
loop_
_entity.id
_entity.type
_entity.pdbx_description
1 polymer ?
#
loop_
_entity_poly.entity_id
_entity_poly.type
_entity_poly.pdbx_seq_one_letter_code
_entity_poly.pdbx_strand_id
1 'polypeptide(L)'
;MWHSLNSPTFLITALFYALVAAGRKPVRDAKTLGLTIKQQGGNHFDVSGPGKFRAYVEIDKFLDQIDVIYIGNAGRAIKAREVLLSVWKESSGTSASKLRRIMYDVIQNDETVSVLDSIWKAREIDDGKHDSDDDYGDSYNYGSHDEGETDGVIEPTITVTRPPPGEEDWRFSDLRDKTPFGIGAAKMCLEYTEMENHFIKSFTFGRNKEDGKWLVINFGTGVISQVYSKVVIVRDGRH
;
A
#
# COMPACT_ATOMS: atom_id res chain seq x y z
N MET A 1 44.23 21.68 -2.19
CA MET A 1 43.53 20.40 -2.36
C MET A 1 42.33 20.40 -1.43
N TRP A 2 41.14 20.63 -1.98
CA TRP A 2 39.88 20.65 -1.24
C TRP A 2 39.20 19.29 -1.44
N HIS A 3 38.93 18.55 -0.37
CA HIS A 3 38.03 17.39 -0.41
C HIS A 3 36.69 17.81 0.19
N SER A 4 35.72 18.05 -0.70
CA SER A 4 34.30 18.19 -0.36
C SER A 4 33.70 16.79 -0.24
N LEU A 5 33.44 16.34 0.99
CA LEU A 5 32.57 15.21 1.29
C LEU A 5 31.11 15.67 1.17
N ASN A 6 30.48 15.41 0.03
CA ASN A 6 29.02 15.46 -0.08
C ASN A 6 28.46 14.06 0.19
N SER A 7 27.90 13.85 1.38
CA SER A 7 27.10 12.65 1.68
C SER A 7 25.62 13.06 1.74
N PRO A 8 24.73 12.55 0.87
CA PRO A 8 23.32 12.95 0.79
C PRO A 8 22.40 12.14 1.72
N THR A 9 22.92 11.52 2.78
CA THR A 9 22.14 10.61 3.65
C THR A 9 21.37 11.28 4.80
N PHE A 10 21.51 12.59 5.01
CA PHE A 10 20.87 13.28 6.16
C PHE A 10 19.45 13.83 5.91
N LEU A 11 18.91 13.77 4.69
CA LEU A 11 17.63 14.41 4.38
C LEU A 11 16.38 13.54 4.65
N ILE A 12 16.51 12.22 4.74
CA ILE A 12 15.33 11.33 4.84
C ILE A 12 14.85 11.18 6.29
N THR A 13 15.72 11.34 7.29
CA THR A 13 15.32 11.23 8.71
C THR A 13 14.48 12.42 9.18
N ALA A 14 14.69 13.61 8.62
CA ALA A 14 14.00 14.83 9.05
C ALA A 14 12.49 14.84 8.72
N LEU A 15 12.07 14.15 7.65
CA LEU A 15 10.66 14.12 7.22
C LEU A 15 9.75 13.34 8.17
N PHE A 16 10.27 12.34 8.88
CA PHE A 16 9.48 11.56 9.84
C PHE A 16 9.28 12.30 11.18
N TYR A 17 10.27 13.08 11.64
CA TYR A 17 10.14 13.86 12.89
C TYR A 17 9.13 15.02 12.78
N ALA A 18 9.02 15.67 11.61
CA ALA A 18 8.08 16.78 11.43
C ALA A 18 6.60 16.33 11.50
N LEU A 19 6.30 15.09 11.09
CA LEU A 19 4.94 14.52 11.16
C LEU A 19 4.52 14.18 12.60
N VAL A 20 5.46 13.79 13.47
CA VAL A 20 5.17 13.55 14.89
C VAL A 20 4.84 14.86 15.61
N ALA A 21 5.41 15.99 15.19
CA ALA A 21 5.19 17.30 15.81
C ALA A 21 3.80 17.90 15.51
N ALA A 22 3.13 17.50 14.42
CA ALA A 22 1.85 18.08 14.00
C ALA A 22 0.61 17.44 14.65
N GLY A 23 0.77 16.35 15.40
CA GLY A 23 -0.34 15.57 15.95
C GLY A 23 -1.16 14.86 14.86
N ARG A 24 -1.78 13.73 15.23
CA ARG A 24 -2.76 13.08 14.35
C ARG A 24 -4.02 13.95 14.25
N LYS A 25 -4.65 13.97 13.09
CA LYS A 25 -5.92 14.67 12.86
C LYS A 25 -7.06 13.68 12.58
N PRO A 26 -8.32 14.01 12.90
CA PRO A 26 -9.45 13.18 12.51
C PRO A 26 -9.62 13.11 10.99
N VAL A 27 -10.13 11.97 10.50
CA VAL A 27 -10.56 11.86 9.10
C VAL A 27 -11.79 12.75 8.90
N ARG A 28 -11.65 13.78 8.06
CA ARG A 28 -12.76 14.67 7.68
C ARG A 28 -13.84 13.88 6.94
N ASP A 29 -15.10 14.25 7.17
CA ASP A 29 -16.23 13.66 6.46
C ASP A 29 -16.30 14.11 4.99
N ALA A 30 -17.13 13.42 4.21
CA ALA A 30 -17.21 13.61 2.76
C ALA A 30 -17.65 15.03 2.41
N LYS A 31 -18.62 15.58 3.15
CA LYS A 31 -19.15 16.93 2.94
C LYS A 31 -18.08 17.99 3.20
N THR A 32 -17.32 17.86 4.29
CA THR A 32 -16.22 18.75 4.66
C THR A 32 -15.09 18.72 3.62
N LEU A 33 -14.86 17.58 2.97
CA LEU A 33 -13.92 17.44 1.86
C LEU A 33 -14.47 17.92 0.51
N GLY A 34 -15.75 18.31 0.44
CA GLY A 34 -16.43 18.68 -0.79
C GLY A 34 -16.62 17.50 -1.74
N LEU A 35 -16.70 16.27 -1.22
CA LEU A 35 -16.90 15.07 -1.99
C LEU A 35 -18.38 14.88 -2.35
N THR A 36 -18.60 14.37 -3.55
CA THR A 36 -19.87 13.80 -3.97
C THR A 36 -19.66 12.31 -4.19
N ILE A 37 -20.38 11.49 -3.42
CA ILE A 37 -20.31 10.03 -3.45
C ILE A 37 -21.66 9.54 -4.00
N LYS A 38 -21.63 8.83 -5.13
CA LYS A 38 -22.83 8.29 -5.79
C LYS A 38 -22.70 6.77 -5.87
N GLN A 39 -23.65 6.06 -5.27
CA GLN A 39 -23.75 4.62 -5.42
C GLN A 39 -24.26 4.28 -6.82
N GLN A 40 -23.55 3.42 -7.55
CA GLN A 40 -23.88 3.04 -8.94
C GLN A 40 -24.62 1.70 -9.01
N GLY A 41 -24.72 0.98 -7.89
CA GLY A 41 -25.35 -0.34 -7.78
C GLY A 41 -24.50 -1.27 -6.91
N GLY A 42 -25.15 -2.15 -6.14
CA GLY A 42 -24.45 -3.01 -5.19
C GLY A 42 -23.52 -2.20 -4.28
N ASN A 43 -22.24 -2.55 -4.26
CA ASN A 43 -21.24 -1.95 -3.38
C ASN A 43 -20.32 -0.94 -4.11
N HIS A 44 -20.67 -0.53 -5.33
CA HIS A 44 -19.87 0.35 -6.18
C HIS A 44 -20.24 1.83 -6.02
N PHE A 45 -19.21 2.68 -5.98
CA PHE A 45 -19.33 4.12 -5.76
C PHE A 45 -18.47 4.91 -6.74
N ASP A 46 -19.10 5.90 -7.38
CA ASP A 46 -18.41 6.98 -8.09
C ASP A 46 -18.20 8.15 -7.11
N VAL A 47 -16.94 8.56 -6.95
CA VAL A 47 -16.52 9.61 -6.03
C VAL A 47 -15.91 10.75 -6.83
N SER A 48 -16.45 11.94 -6.65
CA SER A 48 -15.92 13.17 -7.23
C SER A 48 -15.64 14.22 -6.18
N GLY A 49 -14.63 15.07 -6.41
CA GLY A 49 -14.27 16.12 -5.46
C GLY A 49 -13.47 17.27 -6.09
N PRO A 50 -13.01 18.22 -5.25
CA PRO A 50 -12.20 19.35 -5.68
C PRO A 50 -10.96 18.97 -6.50
N GLY A 51 -10.48 19.90 -7.34
CA GLY A 51 -9.23 19.71 -8.08
C GLY A 51 -9.29 18.59 -9.13
N LYS A 52 -10.47 18.35 -9.71
CA LYS A 52 -10.73 17.25 -10.66
C LYS A 52 -10.45 15.86 -10.05
N PHE A 53 -10.62 15.72 -8.73
CA PHE A 53 -10.56 14.41 -8.11
C PHE A 53 -11.71 13.54 -8.61
N ARG A 54 -11.38 12.29 -8.98
CA ARG A 54 -12.30 11.23 -9.39
C ARG A 54 -11.81 9.90 -8.85
N ALA A 55 -12.69 9.07 -8.35
CA ALA A 55 -12.38 7.68 -8.04
C ALA A 55 -13.59 6.80 -8.31
N TYR A 56 -13.35 5.58 -8.76
CA TYR A 56 -14.36 4.52 -8.81
C TYR A 56 -13.90 3.44 -7.84
N VAL A 57 -14.73 3.15 -6.84
CA VAL A 57 -14.38 2.25 -5.76
C VAL A 57 -15.52 1.28 -5.44
N GLU A 58 -15.16 0.09 -4.97
CA GLU A 58 -16.08 -0.85 -4.33
C GLU A 58 -15.77 -0.94 -2.83
N ILE A 59 -16.81 -1.11 -2.01
CA ILE A 59 -16.71 -1.20 -0.55
C ILE A 59 -17.21 -2.55 -0.07
N ASP A 60 -16.30 -3.41 0.38
CA ASP A 60 -16.63 -4.67 1.02
C ASP A 60 -16.57 -4.53 2.55
N LYS A 61 -17.75 -4.53 3.17
CA LYS A 61 -17.88 -4.42 4.64
C LYS A 61 -17.58 -5.74 5.36
N PHE A 62 -17.68 -6.88 4.68
CA PHE A 62 -17.37 -8.18 5.28
C PHE A 62 -15.86 -8.40 5.37
N LEU A 63 -15.11 -7.92 4.37
CA LEU A 63 -13.66 -8.00 4.33
C LEU A 63 -12.96 -6.78 4.95
N ASP A 64 -13.70 -5.79 5.44
CA ASP A 64 -13.19 -4.50 5.89
C ASP A 64 -12.26 -3.85 4.82
N GLN A 65 -12.73 -3.78 3.58
CA GLN A 65 -11.91 -3.53 2.40
C GLN A 65 -12.47 -2.43 1.48
N ILE A 66 -11.57 -1.64 0.89
CA ILE A 66 -11.86 -0.76 -0.26
C ILE A 66 -11.14 -1.29 -1.48
N ASP A 67 -11.87 -1.47 -2.57
CA ASP A 67 -11.29 -1.82 -3.87
C ASP A 67 -11.28 -0.58 -4.75
N VAL A 68 -10.08 -0.10 -5.06
CA VAL A 68 -9.84 1.09 -5.86
C VAL A 68 -9.63 0.66 -7.30
N ILE A 69 -10.70 0.72 -8.07
CA ILE A 69 -10.73 0.34 -9.49
C ILE A 69 -10.13 1.46 -10.34
N TYR A 70 -10.38 2.71 -9.96
CA TYR A 70 -9.81 3.88 -10.61
C TYR A 70 -9.61 5.01 -9.59
N ILE A 71 -8.50 5.74 -9.71
CA ILE A 71 -8.29 6.98 -8.96
C ILE A 71 -7.49 8.01 -9.78
N GLY A 72 -8.09 9.17 -9.97
CA GLY A 72 -7.52 10.33 -10.64
C GLY A 72 -7.50 11.53 -9.69
N ASN A 73 -6.33 12.16 -9.53
CA ASN A 73 -6.16 13.33 -8.66
C ASN A 73 -5.22 14.38 -9.29
N ALA A 74 -5.52 14.78 -10.53
CA ALA A 74 -4.64 15.65 -11.32
C ALA A 74 -4.37 17.00 -10.65
N GLY A 75 -5.38 17.63 -10.05
CA GLY A 75 -5.24 18.93 -9.40
C GLY A 75 -4.63 18.88 -8.00
N ARG A 76 -4.47 17.70 -7.41
CA ARG A 76 -3.89 17.47 -6.06
C ARG A 76 -4.49 18.37 -4.96
N ALA A 77 -5.69 18.89 -5.16
CA ALA A 77 -6.35 19.82 -4.24
C ALA A 77 -6.75 19.12 -2.92
N ILE A 78 -6.93 17.80 -2.97
CA ILE A 78 -7.24 16.95 -1.82
C ILE A 78 -6.32 15.73 -1.82
N LYS A 79 -6.04 15.21 -0.63
CA LYS A 79 -5.21 14.02 -0.46
C LYS A 79 -6.05 12.77 -0.77
N ALA A 80 -5.67 11.99 -1.79
CA ALA A 80 -6.35 10.74 -2.15
C ALA A 80 -6.58 9.81 -0.95
N ARG A 81 -5.57 9.66 -0.08
CA ARG A 81 -5.69 8.86 1.15
C ARG A 81 -6.80 9.34 2.10
N GLU A 82 -7.00 10.64 2.23
CA GLU A 82 -8.04 11.21 3.09
C GLU A 82 -9.42 10.95 2.48
N VAL A 83 -9.51 11.04 1.15
CA VAL A 83 -10.73 10.73 0.41
C VAL A 83 -11.10 9.26 0.60
N LEU A 84 -10.18 8.31 0.45
CA LEU A 84 -10.47 6.89 0.64
C LEU A 84 -10.99 6.60 2.06
N LEU A 85 -10.35 7.14 3.10
CA LEU A 85 -10.82 6.97 4.49
C LEU A 85 -12.19 7.64 4.71
N SER A 86 -12.45 8.79 4.09
CA SER A 86 -13.75 9.45 4.16
C SER A 86 -14.84 8.67 3.44
N VAL A 87 -14.54 8.09 2.27
CA VAL A 87 -15.48 7.26 1.50
C VAL A 87 -15.80 6.00 2.28
N TRP A 88 -14.80 5.35 2.89
CA TRP A 88 -15.04 4.23 3.80
C TRP A 88 -15.99 4.61 4.92
N LYS A 89 -15.75 5.73 5.62
CA LYS A 89 -16.61 6.16 6.73
C LYS A 89 -18.06 6.37 6.27
N GLU A 90 -18.25 7.10 5.17
CA GLU A 90 -19.57 7.40 4.62
C GLU A 90 -20.31 6.14 4.15
N SER A 91 -19.66 5.32 3.32
CA SER A 91 -20.29 4.17 2.67
C SER A 91 -20.43 2.96 3.60
N SER A 92 -19.47 2.75 4.51
CA SER A 92 -19.55 1.64 5.48
C SER A 92 -20.51 1.94 6.63
N GLY A 93 -20.65 3.21 7.03
CA GLY A 93 -21.32 3.61 8.26
C GLY A 93 -20.50 3.35 9.53
N THR A 94 -19.20 3.04 9.38
CA THR A 94 -18.29 2.70 10.46
C THR A 94 -17.08 3.64 10.51
N SER A 95 -16.31 3.57 11.61
CA SER A 95 -15.04 4.30 11.72
C SER A 95 -13.99 3.76 10.73
N ALA A 96 -13.13 4.64 10.22
CA ALA A 96 -11.94 4.26 9.46
C ALA A 96 -11.02 3.28 10.21
N SER A 97 -11.10 3.23 11.55
CA SER A 97 -10.39 2.25 12.38
C SER A 97 -10.77 0.78 12.14
N LYS A 98 -11.88 0.54 11.43
CA LYS A 98 -12.30 -0.80 11.00
C LYS A 98 -11.65 -1.24 9.72
N LEU A 99 -11.17 -0.33 8.87
CA LEU A 99 -10.56 -0.67 7.60
C LEU A 99 -9.34 -1.60 7.80
N ARG A 100 -9.32 -2.71 7.07
CA ARG A 100 -8.24 -3.71 7.11
C ARG A 100 -7.50 -3.84 5.79
N ARG A 101 -8.13 -3.50 4.66
CA ARG A 101 -7.53 -3.74 3.35
C ARG A 101 -7.84 -2.60 2.38
N ILE A 102 -6.88 -2.31 1.51
CA ILE A 102 -7.12 -1.51 0.31
C ILE A 102 -6.54 -2.27 -0.86
N MET A 103 -7.38 -2.66 -1.81
CA MET A 103 -6.97 -3.21 -3.10
C MET A 103 -6.86 -2.07 -4.12
N TYR A 104 -5.82 -2.08 -4.92
CA TYR A 104 -5.68 -1.25 -6.11
C TYR A 104 -5.69 -2.18 -7.31
N ASP A 105 -6.66 -1.99 -8.19
CA ASP A 105 -6.79 -2.76 -9.42
C ASP A 105 -6.19 -2.00 -10.62
N VAL A 106 -5.79 -2.74 -11.66
CA VAL A 106 -5.26 -2.23 -12.93
C VAL A 106 -4.19 -1.15 -12.73
N ILE A 107 -3.14 -1.48 -11.99
CA ILE A 107 -2.02 -0.58 -11.70
C ILE A 107 -1.20 -0.34 -12.96
N GLN A 108 -1.16 0.93 -13.38
CA GLN A 108 -0.43 1.37 -14.58
C GLN A 108 0.67 2.40 -14.28
N ASN A 109 0.87 2.82 -13.02
CA ASN A 109 1.88 3.83 -12.72
C ASN A 109 3.29 3.21 -12.68
N ASP A 110 4.21 3.76 -13.46
CA ASP A 110 5.57 3.23 -13.65
C ASP A 110 6.32 2.97 -12.35
N GLU A 111 6.20 3.86 -11.36
CA GLU A 111 6.86 3.72 -10.05
C GLU A 111 6.44 2.42 -9.32
N THR A 112 5.14 2.09 -9.32
CA THR A 112 4.66 0.87 -8.67
C THR A 112 5.00 -0.34 -9.53
N VAL A 113 4.75 -0.25 -10.84
CA VAL A 113 5.02 -1.33 -11.80
C VAL A 113 6.48 -1.77 -11.70
N SER A 114 7.43 -0.82 -11.69
CA SER A 114 8.87 -1.09 -11.58
C SER A 114 9.24 -1.82 -10.28
N VAL A 115 8.63 -1.46 -9.15
CA VAL A 115 8.84 -2.15 -7.87
C VAL A 115 8.30 -3.58 -7.94
N LEU A 116 7.08 -3.78 -8.45
CA LEU A 116 6.48 -5.12 -8.57
C LEU A 116 7.31 -6.02 -9.51
N ASP A 117 7.74 -5.50 -10.66
CA ASP A 117 8.59 -6.22 -11.62
C ASP A 117 9.95 -6.60 -11.03
N SER A 118 10.54 -5.73 -10.22
CA SER A 118 11.80 -6.05 -9.52
C SER A 118 11.63 -7.21 -8.53
N ILE A 119 10.48 -7.28 -7.83
CA ILE A 119 10.20 -8.36 -6.88
C ILE A 119 9.90 -9.68 -7.61
N TRP A 120 9.13 -9.66 -8.70
CA TRP A 120 8.91 -10.85 -9.52
C TRP A 120 10.23 -11.40 -10.09
N LYS A 121 11.09 -10.52 -10.62
CA LYS A 121 12.40 -10.93 -11.13
C LYS A 121 13.28 -11.57 -10.05
N ALA A 122 13.28 -11.03 -8.83
CA ALA A 122 14.02 -11.63 -7.73
C ALA A 122 13.48 -13.03 -7.37
N ARG A 123 12.16 -13.22 -7.39
CA ARG A 123 11.54 -14.53 -7.17
C ARG A 123 11.93 -15.55 -8.26
N GLU A 124 11.96 -15.15 -9.53
CA GLU A 124 12.39 -16.05 -10.62
C GLU A 124 13.85 -16.51 -10.49
N ILE A 125 14.71 -15.64 -9.94
CA ILE A 125 16.11 -15.98 -9.64
C ILE A 125 16.18 -16.97 -8.46
N ASP A 126 15.42 -16.72 -7.40
CA ASP A 126 15.39 -17.58 -6.20
C ASP A 126 14.74 -18.94 -6.46
N ASP A 127 13.69 -19.00 -7.28
CA ASP A 127 12.96 -20.22 -7.65
C ASP A 127 13.75 -21.11 -8.62
N GLY A 128 14.98 -20.70 -9.00
CA GLY A 128 15.94 -21.56 -9.68
C GLY A 128 15.50 -21.92 -11.09
N LYS A 129 15.61 -20.97 -12.02
CA LYS A 129 15.97 -21.36 -13.38
C LYS A 129 17.32 -22.08 -13.32
N HIS A 130 17.22 -23.41 -13.23
CA HIS A 130 17.98 -24.32 -14.05
C HIS A 130 18.05 -23.71 -15.45
N ASP A 131 19.15 -23.02 -15.73
CA ASP A 131 19.66 -22.90 -17.09
C ASP A 131 20.06 -24.34 -17.50
N SER A 132 19.07 -25.16 -17.88
CA SER A 132 19.34 -26.37 -18.65
C SER A 132 19.23 -25.98 -20.12
N ASP A 133 20.39 -25.61 -20.65
CA ASP A 133 20.67 -25.62 -22.07
C ASP A 133 20.64 -27.09 -22.57
N ASP A 134 19.46 -27.66 -22.76
CA ASP A 134 19.23 -28.93 -23.47
C ASP A 134 17.76 -29.01 -23.94
N ASP A 135 17.49 -28.82 -25.23
CA ASP A 135 17.49 -29.85 -26.28
C ASP A 135 16.24 -30.76 -26.24
N TYR A 136 15.38 -30.59 -27.26
CA TYR A 136 14.22 -31.39 -27.72
C TYR A 136 13.12 -31.85 -26.74
N GLY A 137 11.89 -31.38 -27.02
CA GLY A 137 10.79 -32.31 -27.34
C GLY A 137 9.58 -32.41 -26.40
N ASP A 138 8.41 -32.46 -27.04
CA ASP A 138 7.11 -32.98 -26.59
C ASP A 138 6.22 -32.18 -25.61
N SER A 139 5.26 -31.47 -26.22
CA SER A 139 3.82 -31.73 -26.12
C SER A 139 3.37 -32.56 -24.90
N TYR A 140 2.86 -31.87 -23.87
CA TYR A 140 1.87 -32.46 -22.95
C TYR A 140 0.61 -31.61 -22.90
N ASN A 141 -0.38 -32.10 -23.65
CA ASN A 141 -1.79 -31.91 -23.43
C ASN A 141 -2.17 -32.51 -22.06
N TYR A 142 -2.49 -31.67 -21.07
CA TYR A 142 -3.08 -32.10 -19.80
C TYR A 142 -4.46 -31.45 -19.66
N GLY A 143 -5.49 -32.17 -20.11
CA GLY A 143 -6.86 -31.87 -19.76
C GLY A 143 -7.10 -32.24 -18.30
N SER A 144 -7.43 -31.26 -17.47
CA SER A 144 -8.13 -31.49 -16.20
C SER A 144 -9.46 -30.75 -16.27
N HIS A 145 -10.52 -31.56 -16.25
CA HIS A 145 -11.90 -31.16 -16.03
C HIS A 145 -12.07 -30.66 -14.59
N ASP A 146 -12.95 -29.66 -14.46
CA ASP A 146 -13.72 -29.28 -13.27
C ASP A 146 -12.96 -28.75 -12.05
N GLU A 147 -13.12 -27.45 -11.78
CA GLU A 147 -13.86 -26.93 -10.63
C GLU A 147 -13.65 -25.41 -10.49
N GLY A 148 -14.74 -24.63 -10.62
CA GLY A 148 -14.81 -23.25 -10.12
C GLY A 148 -14.12 -22.18 -10.96
N GLU A 149 -14.89 -21.55 -11.83
CA GLU A 149 -14.57 -20.30 -12.53
C GLU A 149 -14.23 -19.18 -11.53
N THR A 150 -12.98 -19.13 -11.05
CA THR A 150 -12.42 -17.95 -10.40
C THR A 150 -11.96 -17.01 -11.50
N ASP A 151 -12.93 -16.30 -12.05
CA ASP A 151 -12.71 -15.42 -13.18
C ASP A 151 -11.84 -14.22 -12.76
N GLY A 152 -10.52 -14.30 -13.03
CA GLY A 152 -9.69 -13.10 -13.18
C GLY A 152 -8.28 -13.11 -12.59
N VAL A 153 -7.91 -14.00 -11.67
CA VAL A 153 -6.58 -13.99 -11.03
C VAL A 153 -5.66 -15.00 -11.71
N ILE A 154 -4.58 -14.52 -12.35
CA ILE A 154 -3.51 -15.37 -12.87
C ILE A 154 -2.40 -15.44 -11.81
N GLU A 155 -2.16 -16.64 -11.29
CA GLU A 155 -0.96 -16.93 -10.49
C GLU A 155 0.31 -16.64 -11.30
N PRO A 156 1.36 -16.07 -10.67
CA PRO A 156 1.63 -16.15 -9.24
C PRO A 156 1.20 -14.92 -8.43
N THR A 157 0.55 -15.19 -7.29
CA THR A 157 0.37 -14.22 -6.20
C THR A 157 1.63 -14.19 -5.33
N ILE A 158 2.13 -13.00 -4.99
CA ILE A 158 3.22 -12.79 -4.03
C ILE A 158 2.68 -12.07 -2.82
N THR A 159 3.00 -12.57 -1.62
CA THR A 159 2.77 -11.85 -0.36
C THR A 159 4.09 -11.52 0.30
N VAL A 160 4.32 -10.22 0.55
CA VAL A 160 5.47 -9.70 1.29
C VAL A 160 4.98 -9.22 2.64
N THR A 161 5.37 -9.93 3.71
CA THR A 161 4.98 -9.59 5.09
C THR A 161 5.97 -8.61 5.69
N ARG A 162 5.48 -7.74 6.58
CA ARG A 162 6.31 -6.85 7.37
C ARG A 162 7.36 -7.65 8.13
N PRO A 163 8.66 -7.33 8.01
CA PRO A 163 9.70 -8.02 8.75
C PRO A 163 9.56 -7.77 10.27
N PRO A 164 10.00 -8.70 11.11
CA PRO A 164 10.14 -8.48 12.54
C PRO A 164 11.00 -7.24 12.87
N PRO A 165 10.82 -6.61 14.04
CA PRO A 165 11.69 -5.51 14.46
C PRO A 165 13.16 -5.92 14.46
N GLY A 166 14.01 -5.14 13.77
CA GLY A 166 15.44 -5.41 13.66
C GLY A 166 15.84 -6.20 12.40
N GLU A 167 14.86 -6.72 11.66
CA GLU A 167 15.08 -7.34 10.35
C GLU A 167 14.72 -6.40 9.21
N GLU A 168 15.34 -6.60 8.05
CA GLU A 168 15.09 -5.84 6.84
C GLU A 168 14.64 -6.76 5.71
N ASP A 169 13.53 -6.42 5.08
CA ASP A 169 13.10 -6.99 3.80
C ASP A 169 13.02 -5.84 2.80
N TRP A 170 13.92 -5.85 1.81
CA TRP A 170 13.99 -4.80 0.80
C TRP A 170 12.69 -4.71 -0.02
N ARG A 171 12.00 -5.84 -0.24
CA ARG A 171 10.73 -5.88 -0.98
C ARG A 171 9.66 -5.13 -0.22
N PHE A 172 9.58 -5.36 1.10
CA PHE A 172 8.63 -4.67 1.96
C PHE A 172 8.93 -3.17 2.02
N SER A 173 10.20 -2.81 2.18
CA SER A 173 10.65 -1.42 2.25
C SER A 173 10.38 -0.67 0.95
N ASP A 174 10.67 -1.28 -0.20
CA ASP A 174 10.40 -0.69 -1.51
C ASP A 174 8.91 -0.53 -1.78
N LEU A 175 8.09 -1.55 -1.48
CA LEU A 175 6.63 -1.45 -1.57
C LEU A 175 6.08 -0.31 -0.70
N ARG A 176 6.59 -0.16 0.52
CA ARG A 176 6.17 0.89 1.46
C ARG A 176 6.64 2.28 1.05
N ASP A 177 7.89 2.43 0.62
CA ASP A 177 8.57 3.73 0.56
C ASP A 177 8.78 4.25 -0.85
N LYS A 178 8.72 3.40 -1.87
CA LYS A 178 8.91 3.78 -3.28
C LYS A 178 7.63 3.78 -4.10
N THR A 179 6.55 3.17 -3.62
CA THR A 179 5.26 3.18 -4.33
C THR A 179 4.34 4.28 -3.76
N PRO A 180 3.61 5.03 -4.60
CA PRO A 180 2.64 6.02 -4.12
C PRO A 180 1.55 5.40 -3.26
N PHE A 181 1.18 4.14 -3.51
CA PHE A 181 0.20 3.40 -2.72
C PHE A 181 0.72 3.07 -1.32
N GLY A 182 1.92 2.51 -1.21
CA GLY A 182 2.57 2.22 0.07
C GLY A 182 2.82 3.48 0.89
N ILE A 183 3.33 4.54 0.26
CA ILE A 183 3.55 5.83 0.92
C ILE A 183 2.22 6.41 1.42
N GLY A 184 1.18 6.30 0.58
CA GLY A 184 -0.18 6.73 0.91
C GLY A 184 -0.71 6.01 2.16
N ALA A 185 -0.61 4.69 2.19
CA ALA A 185 -1.04 3.83 3.29
C ALA A 185 -0.23 4.07 4.58
N ALA A 186 1.08 4.25 4.48
CA ALA A 186 1.93 4.58 5.62
C ALA A 186 1.52 5.94 6.21
N LYS A 187 1.28 6.94 5.35
CA LYS A 187 0.76 8.25 5.76
C LYS A 187 -0.65 8.18 6.34
N MET A 188 -1.49 7.21 5.97
CA MET A 188 -2.79 7.03 6.63
C MET A 188 -2.60 6.71 8.12
N CYS A 189 -1.73 5.75 8.43
CA CYS A 189 -1.45 5.31 9.81
C CYS A 189 -0.80 6.40 10.67
N LEU A 190 -0.02 7.28 10.04
CA LEU A 190 0.69 8.37 10.71
C LEU A 190 -0.15 9.63 10.87
N GLU A 191 -0.99 9.99 9.90
CA GLU A 191 -1.68 11.29 9.88
C GLU A 191 -3.05 11.26 10.56
N TYR A 192 -3.73 10.11 10.63
CA TYR A 192 -5.14 10.06 11.05
C TYR A 192 -5.36 9.36 12.38
N THR A 193 -6.15 9.98 13.27
CA THR A 193 -6.47 9.44 14.59
C THR A 193 -7.15 8.08 14.52
N GLU A 194 -8.09 7.90 13.58
CA GLU A 194 -8.78 6.63 13.39
C GLU A 194 -7.86 5.49 12.95
N MET A 195 -6.67 5.82 12.41
CA MET A 195 -5.67 4.86 11.96
C MET A 195 -4.50 4.73 12.94
N GLU A 196 -4.56 5.30 14.15
CA GLU A 196 -3.41 5.43 15.05
C GLU A 196 -2.77 4.11 15.49
N ASN A 197 -3.58 3.05 15.58
CA ASN A 197 -3.15 1.70 15.96
C ASN A 197 -2.96 0.78 14.76
N HIS A 198 -2.98 1.34 13.55
CA HIS A 198 -2.78 0.58 12.32
C HIS A 198 -1.32 0.64 11.90
N PHE A 199 -0.90 -0.44 11.23
CA PHE A 199 0.36 -0.50 10.51
C PHE A 199 0.17 -1.35 9.27
N ILE A 200 1.01 -1.16 8.25
CA ILE A 200 1.02 -2.05 7.09
C ILE A 200 1.60 -3.40 7.55
N LYS A 201 0.78 -4.44 7.55
CA LYS A 201 1.14 -5.80 7.94
C LYS A 201 1.76 -6.57 6.78
N SER A 202 1.21 -6.42 5.58
CA SER A 202 1.73 -7.08 4.39
C SER A 202 1.23 -6.39 3.13
N PHE A 203 1.90 -6.70 2.03
CA PHE A 203 1.46 -6.41 0.68
C PHE A 203 1.21 -7.75 -0.02
N THR A 204 0.09 -7.86 -0.72
CA THR A 204 -0.22 -9.02 -1.56
C THR A 204 -0.50 -8.51 -2.96
N PHE A 205 0.13 -9.06 -3.98
CA PHE A 205 -0.02 -8.59 -5.34
C PHE A 205 0.11 -9.73 -6.35
N GLY A 206 -0.42 -9.50 -7.55
CA GLY A 206 -0.45 -10.48 -8.61
C GLY A 206 -0.76 -9.84 -9.96
N ARG A 207 -1.08 -10.69 -10.93
CA ARG A 207 -1.50 -10.30 -12.27
C ARG A 207 -2.92 -10.80 -12.54
N ASN A 208 -3.65 -10.08 -13.36
CA ASN A 208 -4.93 -10.53 -13.92
C ASN A 208 -4.71 -11.09 -15.34
N LYS A 209 -5.78 -11.57 -15.98
CA LYS A 209 -5.72 -12.18 -17.33
C LYS A 209 -5.25 -11.25 -18.45
N GLU A 210 -5.24 -9.94 -18.24
CA GLU A 210 -4.94 -8.92 -19.26
C GLU A 210 -3.64 -8.14 -18.94
N ASP A 211 -2.66 -8.79 -18.28
CA ASP A 211 -1.42 -8.17 -17.77
C ASP A 211 -1.62 -7.02 -16.75
N GLY A 212 -2.85 -6.80 -16.31
CA GLY A 212 -3.19 -5.87 -15.26
C GLY A 212 -2.60 -6.32 -13.93
N LYS A 213 -1.81 -5.45 -13.30
CA LYS A 213 -1.22 -5.70 -11.99
C LYS A 213 -2.16 -5.18 -10.92
N TRP A 214 -2.33 -5.94 -9.85
CA TRP A 214 -3.13 -5.51 -8.69
C TRP A 214 -2.29 -5.58 -7.42
N LEU A 215 -2.65 -4.76 -6.42
CA LEU A 215 -1.96 -4.67 -5.13
C LEU A 215 -2.96 -4.52 -4.00
N VAL A 216 -2.94 -5.44 -3.04
CA VAL A 216 -3.64 -5.34 -1.76
C VAL A 216 -2.65 -4.92 -0.68
N ILE A 217 -2.97 -3.83 0.01
CA ILE A 217 -2.30 -3.41 1.24
C ILE A 217 -3.12 -3.90 2.42
N ASN A 218 -2.52 -4.74 3.26
CA ASN A 218 -3.16 -5.28 4.45
C ASN A 218 -2.71 -4.51 5.69
N PHE A 219 -3.65 -3.97 6.45
CA PHE A 219 -3.40 -3.31 7.72
C PHE A 219 -3.53 -4.31 8.87
N GLY A 220 -2.51 -4.35 9.72
CA GLY A 220 -2.58 -4.93 11.06
C GLY A 220 -3.07 -3.89 12.05
N THR A 221 -3.59 -4.36 13.18
CA THR A 221 -3.84 -3.52 14.35
C THR A 221 -2.98 -3.99 15.51
N GLY A 222 -2.49 -3.05 16.30
CA GLY A 222 -1.71 -3.34 17.48
C GLY A 222 -1.27 -2.05 18.16
N VAL A 223 -1.09 -2.12 19.48
CA VAL A 223 -0.42 -1.04 20.20
C VAL A 223 1.03 -1.07 19.75
N ILE A 224 1.45 -0.10 18.93
CA ILE A 224 2.87 0.14 18.71
C ILE A 224 3.39 0.64 20.06
N SER A 225 3.83 -0.30 20.90
CA SER A 225 4.46 0.04 22.18
C SER A 225 5.63 0.98 21.85
N GLN A 226 5.52 2.23 22.32
CA GLN A 226 6.52 3.27 22.15
C GLN A 226 7.79 2.96 22.97
N VAL A 227 8.40 1.79 22.79
CA VAL A 227 9.67 1.43 23.44
C VAL A 227 10.85 1.89 22.57
N TYR A 228 10.83 3.12 22.06
CA TYR A 228 12.01 3.69 21.38
C TYR A 228 12.20 5.19 21.68
N SER A 229 11.82 5.62 22.89
CA SER A 229 12.20 6.92 23.45
C SER A 229 12.98 6.74 24.75
N LYS A 230 14.10 6.02 24.69
CA LYS A 230 15.10 6.02 25.76
C LYS A 230 16.52 5.95 25.19
N VAL A 231 16.88 6.94 24.37
CA VAL A 231 18.29 7.31 24.26
C VAL A 231 18.62 8.01 25.58
N VAL A 232 19.17 7.23 26.52
CA VAL A 232 19.77 7.74 27.74
C VAL A 232 20.98 8.57 27.31
N ILE A 233 20.87 9.89 27.42
CA ILE A 233 22.04 10.77 27.43
C ILE A 233 22.77 10.46 28.73
N VAL A 234 23.79 9.61 28.67
CA VAL A 234 24.80 9.50 29.72
C VAL A 234 25.61 10.80 29.64
N ARG A 235 25.23 11.78 30.45
CA ARG A 235 26.10 12.93 30.71
C ARG A 235 27.21 12.47 31.65
N ASP A 236 28.40 12.56 31.09
CA ASP A 236 29.70 12.52 31.74
C ASP A 236 29.72 13.38 33.01
N GLY A 237 30.34 12.85 34.06
CA GLY A 237 30.31 13.42 35.40
C GLY A 237 31.42 12.82 36.26
N ARG A 238 32.67 13.04 35.87
CA ARG A 238 33.81 12.95 36.79
C ARG A 238 34.23 14.37 37.17
N HIS A 239 34.02 14.70 38.44
CA HIS A 239 34.83 15.66 39.18
C HIS A 239 35.76 14.85 40.09
#